data_AF-A0AAW2J115-F1
#
_entry.id   AF-A0AAW2J115-F1
#
_cell.length_a   1.000
_cell.length_b   1.000
_cell.length_c   1.000
_cell.angle_alpha   90.00
_cell.angle_beta   90.00
_cell.angle_gamma   90.00
#
_symmetry.space_group_name_H-M   'P 1'
#
loop_
_entity.id
_entity.type
_entity.pdbx_description
1 polymer ?
#
loop_
_entity_poly.entity_id
_entity_poly.type
_entity_poly.pdbx_seq_one_letter_code
_entity_poly.pdbx_strand_id
1 'polypeptide(L)'
;MASSLSLTAFNFRQHPRFSPPSSSSLPRSGQKPAAGVRSEMKIYKGTRIREQRLTEMIEQKVAEAKQVCGEDETSDECKVAWDEVEEVSQAKADLRLKIHHLQQDPLEHFCQENPETDECRIYED
;
A
#
# COMPACT_ATOMS: atom_id res chain seq x y z
N MET A 1 -3.27 40.41 -44.99
CA MET A 1 -4.54 40.04 -44.31
C MET A 1 -4.20 38.89 -43.37
N ALA A 2 -4.01 39.19 -42.08
CA ALA A 2 -3.71 38.19 -41.06
C ALA A 2 -5.03 37.54 -40.62
N SER A 3 -5.17 36.22 -40.81
CA SER A 3 -6.31 35.47 -40.31
C SER A 3 -5.95 34.89 -38.95
N SER A 4 -6.56 35.46 -37.92
CA SER A 4 -6.44 35.06 -36.52
C SER A 4 -6.90 33.61 -36.31
N LEU A 5 -6.05 32.82 -35.65
CA LEU A 5 -6.43 31.54 -35.06
C LEU A 5 -7.06 31.82 -33.70
N SER A 6 -8.36 31.56 -33.56
CA SER A 6 -9.03 31.56 -32.26
C SER A 6 -8.67 30.28 -31.51
N LEU A 7 -7.72 30.39 -30.57
CA LEU A 7 -7.49 29.38 -29.54
C LEU A 7 -8.66 29.42 -28.56
N THR A 8 -9.51 28.41 -28.59
CA THR A 8 -10.48 28.15 -27.51
C THR A 8 -9.71 27.74 -26.27
N ALA A 9 -9.68 28.62 -25.26
CA ALA A 9 -9.15 28.33 -23.95
C ALA A 9 -9.89 27.12 -23.36
N PHE A 10 -9.17 26.03 -23.15
CA PHE A 10 -9.65 24.91 -22.33
C PHE A 10 -9.86 25.42 -20.90
N ASN A 11 -11.12 25.51 -20.52
CA ASN A 11 -11.56 25.86 -19.17
C ASN A 11 -11.08 24.77 -18.21
N PHE A 12 -10.00 25.05 -17.46
CA PHE A 12 -9.58 24.21 -16.34
C PHE A 12 -10.62 24.38 -15.23
N ARG A 13 -11.60 23.48 -15.22
CA ARG A 13 -12.67 23.42 -14.22
C ARG A 13 -12.01 23.21 -12.86
N GLN A 14 -12.06 24.22 -11.99
CA GLN A 14 -11.62 24.12 -10.60
C GLN A 14 -12.28 22.91 -9.94
N HIS A 15 -11.46 21.98 -9.44
CA HIS A 15 -11.94 20.87 -8.62
C HIS A 15 -12.59 21.43 -7.34
N PRO A 16 -13.74 20.93 -6.90
CA PRO A 16 -14.32 21.32 -5.62
C PRO A 16 -13.37 20.89 -4.50
N ARG A 17 -12.96 21.85 -3.68
CA ARG A 17 -12.26 21.58 -2.41
C ARG A 17 -13.17 20.72 -1.53
N PHE A 18 -12.81 19.46 -1.35
CA PHE A 18 -13.42 18.61 -0.32
C PHE A 18 -13.07 19.20 1.05
N SER A 19 -14.08 19.72 1.75
CA SER A 19 -13.98 20.03 3.17
C SER A 19 -14.00 18.72 3.97
N PRO A 20 -13.09 18.50 4.92
CA PRO A 20 -13.16 17.32 5.78
C PRO A 20 -14.40 17.42 6.70
N PRO A 21 -15.08 16.30 7.01
CA PRO A 21 -16.19 16.32 7.96
C PRO A 21 -15.67 16.65 9.37
N SER A 22 -16.41 17.52 10.07
CA SER A 22 -16.21 17.81 11.48
C SER A 22 -16.33 16.51 12.30
N SER A 23 -15.23 16.12 12.93
CA SER A 23 -15.16 14.93 13.77
C SER A 23 -15.84 15.21 15.11
N SER A 24 -17.12 14.84 15.24
CA SER A 24 -17.79 14.74 16.54
C SER A 24 -17.37 13.44 17.21
N SER A 25 -16.40 13.52 18.12
CA SER A 25 -15.92 12.42 18.94
C SER A 25 -16.98 11.99 19.96
N LEU A 26 -17.60 10.84 19.75
CA LEU A 26 -18.33 10.11 20.79
C LEU A 26 -17.31 9.34 21.66
N PRO A 27 -17.46 9.31 22.99
CA PRO A 27 -16.56 8.54 23.85
C PRO A 27 -16.89 7.05 23.72
N ARG A 28 -16.00 6.29 23.07
CA ARG A 28 -16.08 4.83 23.05
C ARG A 28 -15.72 4.31 24.44
N SER A 29 -16.73 3.78 25.14
CA SER A 29 -16.61 3.09 26.43
C SER A 29 -15.47 2.07 26.39
N GLY A 30 -14.64 2.09 27.43
CA GLY A 30 -13.40 1.34 27.51
C GLY A 30 -13.62 -0.17 27.50
N GLN A 31 -13.23 -0.82 26.41
CA GLN A 31 -12.76 -2.18 26.45
C GLN A 31 -11.24 -2.13 26.60
N LYS A 32 -10.74 -2.61 27.74
CA LYS A 32 -9.30 -2.81 27.94
C LYS A 32 -8.85 -3.84 26.89
N PRO A 33 -7.82 -3.58 26.08
CA PRO A 33 -7.25 -4.65 25.28
C PRO A 33 -6.68 -5.68 26.26
N ALA A 34 -7.21 -6.90 26.21
CA ALA A 34 -6.56 -8.04 26.84
C ALA A 34 -5.12 -8.06 26.35
N ALA A 35 -4.17 -8.18 27.28
CA ALA A 35 -2.76 -8.34 26.96
C ALA A 35 -2.58 -9.71 26.29
N GLY A 36 -2.86 -9.77 24.99
CA GLY A 36 -2.56 -10.93 24.16
C GLY A 36 -1.06 -11.16 24.23
N VAL A 37 -0.67 -12.37 24.59
CA VAL A 37 0.72 -12.83 24.47
C VAL A 37 1.02 -12.82 22.97
N ARG A 38 1.56 -11.71 22.48
CA ARG A 38 1.93 -11.56 21.08
C ARG A 38 3.14 -12.46 20.86
N SER A 39 2.88 -13.70 20.44
CA SER A 39 3.92 -14.59 19.93
C SER A 39 4.60 -13.84 18.80
N GLU A 40 5.83 -13.38 19.02
CA GLU A 40 6.62 -12.74 17.97
C GLU A 40 6.92 -13.79 16.90
N MET A 41 6.04 -13.90 15.90
CA MET A 41 6.28 -14.76 14.75
C MET A 41 7.57 -14.26 14.07
N LYS A 42 8.63 -15.07 14.17
CA LYS A 42 9.97 -14.68 13.71
C LYS A 42 9.98 -14.64 12.18
N ILE A 43 10.09 -13.44 11.62
CA ILE A 43 10.32 -13.26 10.17
C ILE A 43 11.60 -14.00 9.79
N TYR A 44 11.51 -14.89 8.80
CA TYR A 44 12.66 -15.62 8.28
C TYR A 44 13.73 -14.67 7.72
N LYS A 45 15.02 -15.01 7.92
CA LYS A 45 16.16 -14.19 7.46
C LYS A 45 16.08 -13.87 5.96
N GLY A 46 15.74 -14.85 5.12
CA GLY A 46 15.62 -14.64 3.68
C GLY A 46 14.48 -13.71 3.28
N THR A 47 13.40 -13.63 4.08
CA THR A 47 12.31 -12.68 3.84
C THR A 47 12.78 -11.24 4.04
N ARG A 48 13.59 -10.98 5.08
CA ARG A 48 14.20 -9.68 5.31
C ARG A 48 15.20 -9.30 4.21
N ILE A 49 16.04 -10.24 3.80
CA ILE A 49 16.99 -10.03 2.70
C ILE A 49 16.23 -9.69 1.40
N ARG A 50 15.13 -10.39 1.11
CA ARG A 50 14.29 -10.09 -0.06
C ARG A 50 13.70 -8.68 0.00
N GLU A 51 13.20 -8.25 1.15
CA GLU A 51 12.67 -6.88 1.31
C GLU A 51 13.75 -5.81 1.08
N GLN A 52 14.97 -6.03 1.60
CA GLN A 52 16.11 -5.15 1.38
C GLN A 52 16.48 -5.08 -0.11
N ARG A 53 16.62 -6.23 -0.77
CA ARG A 53 16.92 -6.30 -2.21
C ARG A 53 15.86 -5.61 -3.07
N LEU A 54 14.57 -5.77 -2.74
CA LEU A 54 13.49 -5.05 -3.43
C LEU A 54 13.60 -3.53 -3.22
N THR A 55 14.02 -3.10 -2.04
CA THR A 55 14.25 -1.67 -1.76
C THR A 55 15.39 -1.11 -2.62
N GLU A 56 16.52 -1.81 -2.67
CA GLU A 56 17.67 -1.43 -3.51
C GLU A 56 17.30 -1.42 -4.99
N MET A 57 16.55 -2.42 -5.48
CA MET A 57 16.10 -2.47 -6.88
C MET A 57 15.15 -1.32 -7.22
N ILE A 58 14.25 -0.91 -6.31
CA ILE A 58 13.38 0.26 -6.54
C ILE A 58 14.23 1.51 -6.68
N GLU A 59 15.19 1.73 -5.80
CA GLU A 59 16.08 2.91 -5.86
C GLU A 59 16.87 2.94 -7.18
N GLN A 60 17.40 1.79 -7.60
CA GLN A 60 18.07 1.64 -8.89
C GLN A 60 17.12 1.96 -10.06
N LYS A 61 15.92 1.36 -10.08
CA LYS A 61 14.94 1.56 -11.16
C LYS A 61 14.43 2.99 -11.23
N VAL A 62 14.27 3.66 -10.09
CA VAL A 62 13.93 5.09 -10.05
C VAL A 62 15.04 5.95 -10.66
N ALA A 63 16.31 5.60 -10.40
CA ALA A 63 17.43 6.30 -11.03
C ALA A 63 17.47 6.06 -12.55
N GLU A 64 17.25 4.81 -12.99
CA GLU A 64 17.14 4.45 -14.41
C GLU A 64 15.98 5.19 -15.09
N ALA A 65 14.78 5.20 -14.49
CA ALA A 65 13.62 5.90 -15.03
C ALA A 65 13.87 7.41 -15.16
N LYS A 66 14.47 8.04 -14.15
CA LYS A 66 14.86 9.46 -14.23
C LYS A 66 15.86 9.72 -15.36
N GLN A 67 16.81 8.83 -15.57
CA GLN A 67 17.78 8.95 -16.65
C GLN A 67 17.13 8.78 -18.03
N VAL A 68 16.21 7.83 -18.19
CA VAL A 68 15.50 7.58 -19.44
C VAL A 68 14.55 8.74 -19.78
N CYS A 69 13.80 9.24 -18.81
CA CYS A 69 12.86 10.33 -19.01
C CYS A 69 13.55 11.66 -19.37
N GLY A 70 14.70 11.97 -18.76
CA GLY A 70 15.44 13.20 -19.05
C GLY A 70 14.56 14.45 -18.93
N GLU A 71 14.39 15.19 -20.02
CA GLU A 71 13.48 16.34 -20.12
C GLU A 71 12.10 16.00 -20.73
N ASP A 72 11.93 14.81 -21.32
CA ASP A 72 10.69 14.39 -21.97
C ASP A 72 9.98 13.31 -21.13
N GLU A 73 9.11 13.78 -20.24
CA GLU A 73 8.28 12.93 -19.39
C GLU A 73 7.15 12.21 -20.18
N THR A 74 6.97 12.51 -21.47
CA THR A 74 5.85 11.99 -22.27
C THR A 74 6.24 10.89 -23.27
N SER A 75 7.54 10.65 -23.44
CA SER A 75 8.08 9.57 -24.25
C SER A 75 7.56 8.20 -23.77
N ASP A 76 7.38 7.27 -24.70
CA ASP A 76 6.92 5.91 -24.39
C ASP A 76 7.98 5.13 -23.61
N GLU A 77 9.26 5.38 -23.86
CA GLU A 77 10.37 4.81 -23.10
C GLU A 77 10.36 5.29 -21.64
N CYS A 78 10.03 6.56 -21.39
CA CYS A 78 9.88 7.09 -20.04
C CYS A 78 8.74 6.39 -19.28
N LYS A 79 7.59 6.17 -19.94
CA LYS A 79 6.45 5.44 -19.36
C LYS A 79 6.83 4.01 -19.00
N VAL A 80 7.44 3.28 -19.93
CA VAL A 80 7.89 1.90 -19.68
C VAL A 80 8.89 1.83 -18.53
N ALA A 81 9.80 2.79 -18.42
CA ALA A 81 10.76 2.81 -17.31
C ALA A 81 10.07 3.04 -15.95
N TRP A 82 9.01 3.86 -15.90
CA TRP A 82 8.19 4.02 -14.69
C TRP A 82 7.28 2.81 -14.42
N ASP A 83 6.77 2.13 -15.44
CA ASP A 83 6.02 0.88 -15.29
C ASP A 83 6.90 -0.19 -14.61
N GLU A 84 8.19 -0.28 -14.97
CA GLU A 84 9.12 -1.18 -14.28
C GLU A 84 9.31 -0.83 -12.79
N VAL A 85 9.34 0.47 -12.44
CA VAL A 85 9.39 0.92 -11.04
C VAL A 85 8.12 0.52 -10.29
N GLU A 86 6.96 0.65 -10.93
CA GLU A 86 5.67 0.25 -10.37
C GLU A 86 5.65 -1.24 -10.06
N GLU A 87 6.06 -2.10 -10.99
CA GLU A 87 6.07 -3.54 -10.82
C GLU A 87 6.96 -4.00 -9.65
N VAL A 88 8.18 -3.44 -9.53
CA VAL A 88 9.07 -3.78 -8.41
C VAL A 88 8.51 -3.27 -7.07
N SER A 89 7.86 -2.09 -7.09
CA SER A 89 7.20 -1.52 -5.91
C SER A 89 6.00 -2.35 -5.47
N GLN A 90 5.20 -2.85 -6.41
CA GLN A 90 4.10 -3.76 -6.16
C GLN A 90 4.62 -5.07 -5.55
N ALA A 91 5.68 -5.67 -6.09
CA ALA A 91 6.28 -6.87 -5.52
C ALA A 91 6.74 -6.67 -4.06
N LYS A 92 7.24 -5.48 -3.71
CA LYS A 92 7.58 -5.12 -2.32
C LYS A 92 6.35 -4.95 -1.44
N ALA A 93 5.29 -4.31 -1.95
CA ALA A 93 4.03 -4.17 -1.22
C ALA A 93 3.40 -5.54 -0.91
N ASP A 94 3.36 -6.44 -1.89
CA ASP A 94 2.89 -7.81 -1.73
C ASP A 94 3.69 -8.58 -0.68
N LEU A 95 5.02 -8.41 -0.69
CA LEU A 95 5.88 -9.04 0.32
C LEU A 95 5.54 -8.53 1.72
N ARG A 96 5.33 -7.23 1.90
CA ARG A 96 4.95 -6.64 3.19
C ARG A 96 3.59 -7.12 3.66
N LEU A 97 2.63 -7.24 2.75
CA LEU A 97 1.32 -7.79 3.06
C LEU A 97 1.43 -9.24 3.55
N LYS A 98 2.23 -10.07 2.88
CA LYS A 98 2.50 -11.46 3.30
C LYS A 98 3.18 -11.52 4.67
N ILE A 99 4.15 -10.64 4.93
CA ILE A 99 4.80 -10.54 6.25
C ILE A 99 3.77 -10.19 7.34
N HIS A 100 2.86 -9.27 7.07
CA HIS A 100 1.81 -8.90 8.01
C HIS A 100 0.87 -10.08 8.31
N HIS A 101 0.45 -10.83 7.29
CA HIS A 101 -0.38 -12.03 7.51
C HIS A 101 0.36 -13.10 8.31
N LEU A 102 1.67 -13.27 8.14
CA LEU A 102 2.47 -14.16 8.98
C LEU A 102 2.56 -13.69 10.44
N GLN A 103 2.37 -12.40 10.71
CA GLN A 103 2.35 -11.86 12.08
C GLN A 103 0.99 -12.04 12.77
N GLN A 104 -0.06 -12.41 12.02
CA GLN A 104 -1.34 -12.79 12.61
C GLN A 104 -1.20 -14.17 13.28
N ASP A 105 -2.00 -14.41 14.32
CA ASP A 105 -1.98 -15.69 15.00
C ASP A 105 -2.47 -16.79 14.04
N PRO A 106 -1.67 -17.84 13.78
CA PRO A 106 -2.13 -18.95 12.93
C PRO A 106 -3.46 -19.56 13.39
N LEU A 107 -3.76 -19.51 14.69
CA LEU A 107 -5.01 -20.02 15.22
C LEU A 107 -6.21 -19.16 14.82
N GLU A 108 -6.03 -17.85 14.65
CA GLU A 108 -7.11 -16.92 14.32
C GLU A 108 -7.76 -17.23 12.97
N HIS A 109 -6.95 -17.52 11.94
CA HIS A 109 -7.49 -17.97 10.64
C HIS A 109 -8.22 -19.31 10.77
N PHE A 110 -7.68 -20.26 11.54
CA PHE A 110 -8.31 -21.56 11.72
C PHE A 110 -9.69 -21.44 12.41
N CYS A 111 -9.79 -20.59 13.43
CA CYS A 111 -11.05 -20.32 14.13
C CYS A 111 -12.08 -19.56 13.30
N GLN A 112 -11.64 -18.77 12.31
CA GLN A 112 -12.54 -18.09 11.38
C GLN A 112 -13.39 -19.08 10.55
N GLU A 113 -12.78 -20.19 10.14
CA GLU A 113 -13.39 -21.23 9.29
C GLU A 113 -14.01 -22.37 10.10
N ASN A 114 -13.57 -22.55 11.36
CA ASN A 114 -14.01 -23.64 12.24
C ASN A 114 -14.37 -23.09 13.64
N PRO A 115 -15.45 -22.29 13.77
CA PRO A 115 -15.82 -21.66 15.05
C PRO A 115 -16.30 -22.66 16.12
N GLU A 116 -16.71 -23.86 15.71
CA GLU A 116 -17.26 -24.89 16.60
C GLU A 116 -16.22 -25.81 17.24
N THR A 117 -14.97 -25.74 16.80
CA THR A 117 -13.87 -26.55 17.35
C THR A 117 -13.56 -26.14 18.79
N ASP A 118 -13.05 -27.09 19.56
CA ASP A 118 -12.78 -26.87 20.98
C ASP A 118 -11.70 -25.79 21.20
N GLU A 119 -10.81 -25.59 20.21
CA GLU A 119 -9.80 -24.52 20.21
C GLU A 119 -10.39 -23.12 19.98
N CYS A 120 -11.61 -23.02 19.44
CA CYS A 120 -12.18 -21.78 18.92
C CYS A 120 -13.54 -21.41 19.54
N ARG A 121 -14.15 -22.30 20.32
CA ARG A 121 -15.45 -22.06 20.95
C ARG A 121 -15.37 -20.96 22.02
N ILE A 122 -16.01 -19.82 21.75
CA ILE A 122 -16.17 -18.70 22.68
C ILE A 122 -17.58 -18.77 23.28
N TYR A 123 -17.69 -18.78 24.62
CA TYR A 123 -18.96 -18.71 25.32
C TYR A 123 -19.26 -17.26 25.71
N GLU A 124 -20.47 -16.77 25.43
CA GLU A 124 -20.96 -15.51 25.99
C GLU A 124 -21.49 -15.77 27.40
N ASP A 125 -20.94 -15.07 28.40
CA ASP A 125 -21.39 -15.10 29.80
C ASP A 125 -22.71 -14.34 30.02
#